data_AF-A0A9Q1AP42-F1
#
_entry.id   AF-A0A9Q1AP42-F1
#
_cell.length_a   1.000
_cell.length_b   1.000
_cell.length_c   1.000
_cell.angle_alpha   90.00
_cell.angle_beta   90.00
_cell.angle_gamma   90.00
#
_symmetry.space_group_name_H-M   'P 1'
#
loop_
_entity.id
_entity.type
_entity.pdbx_description
1 polymer ?
#
loop_
_entity_poly.entity_id
_entity_poly.type
_entity_poly.pdbx_seq_one_letter_code
_entity_poly.pdbx_strand_id
1 'polypeptide(L)'
;MKASRFIFSEINQKFPIMPFSARALEEKRARLGLVECVNHDLLQPYPVLHEKPGDFVAHIKFTVLLMPNGSDRITSHTLQELQPTKTIDDPEIKALLALGTKTKKKGGGKKKKAKKAGEKAEAATEAEPMDATTNGASDA
;
A
#
# COMPACT_ATOMS: atom_id res chain seq x y z
N MET A 1 17.94 -25.95 -21.09
CA MET A 1 19.17 -25.73 -21.90
C MET A 1 20.28 -24.99 -21.14
N LYS A 2 21.54 -24.98 -21.64
CA LYS A 2 22.66 -24.24 -21.01
C LYS A 2 22.40 -22.72 -20.96
N ALA A 3 21.81 -22.16 -22.01
CA ALA A 3 21.49 -20.74 -22.08
C ALA A 3 20.48 -20.32 -20.99
N SER A 4 19.45 -21.12 -20.76
CA SER A 4 18.37 -20.83 -19.80
C SER A 4 18.87 -20.89 -18.36
N ARG A 5 19.75 -21.85 -18.03
CA ARG A 5 20.41 -21.91 -16.71
C ARG A 5 21.31 -20.69 -16.45
N PHE A 6 22.05 -20.24 -17.47
CA PHE A 6 22.88 -19.05 -17.36
C PHE A 6 22.04 -17.79 -17.13
N ILE A 7 20.99 -17.59 -17.94
CA ILE A 7 20.08 -16.45 -17.81
C ILE A 7 19.33 -16.48 -16.47
N PHE A 8 18.85 -17.64 -16.03
CA PHE A 8 18.19 -17.77 -14.74
C PHE A 8 19.12 -17.42 -13.58
N SER A 9 20.39 -17.85 -13.63
CA SER A 9 21.40 -17.50 -12.63
C SER A 9 21.69 -15.99 -12.63
N GLU A 10 21.77 -15.37 -13.81
CA GLU A 10 21.97 -13.92 -13.95
C GLU A 10 20.78 -13.12 -13.39
N ILE A 11 19.55 -13.54 -13.70
CA ILE A 11 18.33 -12.94 -13.18
C ILE A 11 18.30 -13.06 -11.66
N ASN A 12 18.55 -14.23 -11.10
CA ASN A 12 18.52 -14.43 -9.65
C ASN A 12 19.58 -13.59 -8.92
N GLN A 13 20.71 -13.30 -9.56
CA GLN A 13 21.77 -12.45 -9.00
C GLN A 13 21.45 -10.95 -9.10
N LYS A 14 20.93 -10.48 -10.24
CA LYS A 14 20.66 -9.05 -10.49
C LYS A 14 19.28 -8.60 -10.02
N PHE A 15 18.29 -9.47 -10.18
CA PHE A 15 16.86 -9.20 -9.97
C PHE A 15 16.20 -10.39 -9.24
N PRO A 16 16.51 -10.63 -7.95
CA PRO A 16 16.12 -11.87 -7.25
C PRO A 16 14.61 -12.14 -7.27
N ILE A 17 13.82 -11.18 -6.78
CA ILE A 17 12.35 -11.24 -6.75
C ILE A 17 11.70 -10.02 -7.42
N MET A 18 12.53 -9.13 -7.97
CA MET A 18 12.08 -7.85 -8.50
C MET A 18 11.75 -7.97 -9.98
N PRO A 19 10.69 -7.29 -10.46
CA PRO A 19 10.42 -7.20 -11.89
C PRO A 19 11.62 -6.58 -12.63
N PHE A 20 11.90 -7.11 -13.83
CA PHE A 20 12.98 -6.64 -14.68
C PHE A 20 12.51 -6.52 -16.13
N SER A 21 13.27 -5.79 -16.94
CA SER A 21 13.04 -5.67 -18.38
C SER A 21 14.02 -6.59 -19.12
N ALA A 22 13.56 -7.27 -20.17
CA ALA A 22 14.41 -8.14 -21.00
C ALA A 22 15.65 -7.43 -21.57
N ARG A 23 15.60 -6.10 -21.74
CA ARG A 23 16.73 -5.26 -22.17
C ARG A 23 17.89 -5.19 -21.16
N ALA A 24 17.65 -5.53 -19.90
CA ALA A 24 18.68 -5.51 -18.86
C ALA A 24 19.55 -6.79 -18.84
N LEU A 25 19.20 -7.78 -19.67
CA LEU A 25 19.91 -9.06 -19.82
C LEU A 25 20.81 -9.05 -21.06
N GLU A 26 21.79 -9.95 -21.10
CA GLU A 26 22.68 -10.09 -22.26
C GLU A 26 21.96 -10.61 -23.52
N GLU A 27 21.94 -9.76 -24.55
CA GLU A 27 21.04 -9.87 -25.71
C GLU A 27 21.23 -11.14 -26.56
N LYS A 28 22.46 -11.66 -26.65
CA LYS A 28 22.80 -12.79 -27.54
C LYS A 28 22.15 -14.11 -27.13
N ARG A 29 21.76 -14.28 -25.86
CA ARG A 29 21.20 -15.54 -25.33
C ARG A 29 19.89 -15.37 -24.56
N ALA A 30 19.52 -14.13 -24.24
CA ALA A 30 18.32 -13.84 -23.44
C ALA A 30 17.02 -14.35 -24.08
N ARG A 31 16.80 -14.13 -25.39
CA ARG A 31 15.50 -14.48 -26.03
C ARG A 31 15.16 -15.97 -25.91
N LEU A 32 16.10 -16.85 -26.22
CA LEU A 32 15.89 -18.29 -26.16
C LEU A 32 15.78 -18.79 -24.71
N GLY A 33 16.59 -18.22 -23.80
CA GLY A 33 16.58 -18.59 -22.38
C GLY A 33 15.29 -18.16 -21.66
N LEU A 34 14.77 -16.97 -22.00
CA LEU A 34 13.54 -16.43 -21.42
C LEU A 34 12.32 -17.27 -21.78
N VAL A 35 12.20 -17.71 -23.04
CA VAL A 35 11.06 -18.55 -23.49
C VAL A 35 10.99 -19.85 -22.69
N GLU A 36 12.13 -20.51 -22.47
CA GLU A 36 12.18 -21.72 -21.63
C GLU A 36 11.80 -21.43 -20.17
N CYS A 37 12.30 -20.33 -19.59
CA CYS A 37 12.01 -19.98 -18.21
C CYS A 37 10.51 -19.63 -17.99
N VAL A 38 9.86 -19.00 -18.97
CA VAL A 38 8.42 -18.71 -18.93
C VAL A 38 7.61 -20.00 -19.10
N ASN A 39 7.99 -20.88 -20.04
CA ASN A 39 7.28 -22.15 -20.28
C ASN A 39 7.33 -23.13 -19.10
N HIS A 40 8.33 -22.99 -18.22
CA HIS A 40 8.49 -23.80 -17.01
C HIS A 40 8.10 -23.06 -15.73
N ASP A 41 7.31 -21.98 -15.83
CA ASP A 41 6.79 -21.19 -14.70
C ASP A 41 7.87 -20.65 -13.74
N LEU A 42 9.12 -20.51 -14.21
CA LEU A 42 10.21 -19.89 -13.44
C LEU A 42 10.12 -18.36 -13.45
N LEU A 43 9.47 -17.79 -14.47
CA LEU A 43 9.29 -16.35 -14.65
C LEU A 43 7.84 -16.06 -15.02
N GLN A 44 7.25 -15.09 -14.32
CA GLN A 44 5.91 -14.59 -14.65
C GLN A 44 6.01 -13.45 -15.67
N PRO A 45 5.46 -13.60 -16.88
CA PRO A 45 5.45 -12.52 -17.86
C PRO A 45 4.41 -11.45 -17.49
N TYR A 46 4.75 -10.18 -17.74
CA TYR A 46 3.81 -9.06 -17.70
C TYR A 46 3.44 -8.68 -19.14
N PRO A 47 2.32 -9.19 -19.68
CA PRO A 47 1.95 -8.94 -21.06
C PRO A 47 1.60 -7.47 -21.29
N VAL A 48 1.89 -6.99 -22.50
CA VAL A 48 1.48 -5.66 -22.93
C VAL A 48 0.02 -5.73 -23.37
N LEU A 49 -0.84 -5.00 -22.67
CA LEU A 49 -2.27 -4.90 -22.96
C LEU A 49 -2.54 -3.64 -23.78
N HIS A 50 -3.45 -3.74 -24.73
CA HIS A 50 -3.83 -2.63 -25.62
C HIS A 50 -5.36 -2.46 -25.61
N GLU A 51 -5.80 -1.21 -25.61
CA GLU A 51 -7.21 -0.85 -25.82
C GLU A 51 -7.53 -0.70 -27.31
N LYS A 52 -8.81 -0.49 -27.61
CA LYS A 52 -9.27 -0.28 -28.99
C LYS A 52 -8.63 0.97 -29.61
N PRO A 53 -8.42 0.98 -30.93
CA PRO A 53 -7.89 2.16 -31.62
C PRO A 53 -8.79 3.38 -31.39
N GLY A 54 -8.21 4.45 -30.82
CA GLY A 54 -8.92 5.70 -30.54
C GLY A 54 -9.32 5.90 -29.08
N ASP A 55 -9.21 4.87 -28.23
CA ASP A 55 -9.51 4.98 -26.80
C ASP A 55 -8.27 5.41 -25.98
N PHE A 56 -8.52 6.06 -24.84
CA PHE A 56 -7.48 6.55 -23.94
C PHE A 56 -7.47 5.77 -22.62
N VAL A 57 -6.27 5.43 -22.14
CA VAL A 57 -6.07 4.72 -20.86
C VAL A 57 -5.37 5.65 -19.87
N ALA A 58 -5.97 5.81 -18.69
CA ALA A 58 -5.36 6.50 -17.56
C ALA A 58 -5.07 5.50 -16.43
N HIS A 59 -3.82 5.47 -15.94
CA HIS A 59 -3.40 4.61 -14.83
C HIS A 59 -2.65 5.46 -13.79
N ILE A 60 -3.21 5.56 -12.58
CA ILE A 60 -2.57 6.20 -11.44
C ILE A 60 -2.20 5.11 -10.43
N LYS A 61 -0.90 4.90 -10.22
CA LYS A 61 -0.37 3.95 -9.25
C LYS A 61 0.33 4.69 -8.12
N PHE A 62 0.00 4.32 -6.88
CA PHE A 62 0.66 4.84 -5.69
C PHE A 62 0.74 3.74 -4.64
N THR A 63 1.65 3.91 -3.69
CA THR A 63 1.88 3.01 -2.56
C THR A 63 1.39 3.67 -1.29
N VAL A 64 0.71 2.88 -0.46
CA VAL A 64 0.10 3.30 0.81
C VAL A 64 0.63 2.43 1.93
N LEU A 65 0.95 3.06 3.06
CA LEU A 65 1.24 2.39 4.32
C LEU A 65 0.00 2.43 5.20
N LEU A 66 -0.41 1.26 5.71
CA LEU A 66 -1.52 1.16 6.65
C LEU A 66 -0.96 1.24 8.08
N MET A 67 -1.11 2.39 8.70
CA MET A 67 -0.68 2.62 10.08
C MET A 67 -1.90 2.63 11.01
N PRO A 68 -1.71 2.36 12.32
CA PRO A 68 -2.80 2.52 13.31
C PRO A 68 -3.42 3.93 13.34
N ASN A 69 -2.66 4.93 12.87
CA ASN A 69 -3.09 6.33 12.77
C ASN A 69 -3.81 6.66 11.44
N GLY A 70 -4.03 5.68 10.57
CA GLY A 70 -4.65 5.84 9.26
C GLY A 70 -3.73 5.49 8.09
N SER A 71 -4.26 5.63 6.88
CA SER A 71 -3.55 5.32 5.63
C SER A 71 -2.64 6.47 5.23
N ASP A 72 -1.34 6.20 5.10
CA ASP A 72 -0.36 7.18 4.64
C ASP A 72 0.09 6.90 3.20
N ARG A 73 -0.10 7.87 2.31
CA ARG A 73 0.33 7.76 0.91
C ARG A 73 1.77 8.23 0.80
N ILE A 74 2.68 7.31 0.48
CA ILE A 74 4.13 7.59 0.43
C ILE A 74 4.62 8.01 -0.95
N THR A 75 3.97 7.55 -2.02
CA THR A 75 4.27 7.96 -3.38
C THR A 75 3.10 8.74 -3.96
N SER A 76 3.38 9.85 -4.62
CA SER A 76 2.39 10.67 -5.31
C SER A 76 2.91 11.07 -6.68
N HIS A 77 1.99 11.17 -7.63
CA HIS A 77 2.28 11.73 -8.94
C HIS A 77 1.67 13.13 -9.04
N THR A 78 2.30 14.01 -9.82
CA THR A 78 1.72 15.32 -10.15
C THR A 78 0.44 15.09 -10.93
N LEU A 79 -0.68 15.61 -10.42
CA LEU A 79 -1.96 15.46 -11.10
C LEU A 79 -1.93 16.30 -12.37
N GLN A 80 -2.31 15.71 -13.50
CA GLN A 80 -2.51 16.45 -14.73
C GLN A 80 -3.71 17.37 -14.58
N GLU A 81 -3.57 18.64 -14.98
CA GLU A 81 -4.69 19.56 -15.04
C GLU A 81 -5.65 19.10 -16.14
N LEU A 82 -6.81 18.61 -15.71
CA LEU A 82 -7.88 18.18 -16.58
C LEU A 82 -9.09 19.09 -16.35
N GLN A 83 -9.71 19.53 -17.42
CA GLN A 83 -10.99 20.24 -17.41
C GLN A 83 -12.09 19.24 -17.76
N PRO A 84 -12.68 18.55 -16.77
CA PRO A 84 -13.68 17.52 -17.04
C PRO A 84 -14.95 18.18 -17.57
N THR A 85 -15.44 17.71 -18.73
CA THR A 85 -16.72 18.13 -19.30
C THR A 85 -17.91 17.48 -18.60
N LYS A 86 -17.68 16.37 -17.88
CA LYS A 86 -18.70 15.60 -17.18
C LYS A 86 -18.40 15.62 -15.68
N THR A 87 -19.38 16.02 -14.88
CA THR A 87 -19.31 15.98 -13.42
C THR A 87 -19.85 14.67 -12.89
N ILE A 88 -19.44 14.31 -11.69
CA ILE A 88 -20.06 13.21 -10.95
C ILE A 88 -21.38 13.74 -10.39
N ASP A 89 -22.50 13.05 -10.59
CA ASP A 89 -23.82 13.52 -10.14
C ASP A 89 -24.37 12.75 -8.93
N ASP A 90 -23.89 11.52 -8.71
CA ASP A 90 -24.31 10.64 -7.62
C ASP A 90 -23.95 11.22 -6.22
N PRO A 91 -24.93 11.43 -5.33
CA PRO A 91 -24.70 11.96 -3.99
C PRO A 91 -23.87 11.05 -3.10
N GLU A 92 -23.95 9.72 -3.24
CA GLU A 92 -23.22 8.78 -2.38
C GLU A 92 -21.72 8.80 -2.68
N ILE A 93 -21.35 8.80 -3.97
CA ILE A 93 -19.96 8.89 -4.42
C ILE A 93 -19.34 10.22 -4.01
N LYS A 94 -20.09 11.33 -4.09
CA LYS A 94 -19.63 12.64 -3.62
C LYS A 94 -19.33 12.62 -2.12
N ALA A 95 -20.19 11.99 -1.32
CA ALA A 95 -19.96 11.87 0.12
C ALA A 95 -18.69 11.06 0.44
N LEU A 96 -18.43 9.98 -0.31
CA LEU A 96 -17.21 9.16 -0.14
C LEU A 96 -15.93 9.92 -0.55
N LEU A 97 -15.96 10.65 -1.67
CA LEU A 97 -14.81 11.42 -2.15
C LEU A 97 -14.46 12.59 -1.21
N ALA A 98 -15.44 13.13 -0.49
CA ALA A 98 -15.23 14.17 0.52
C ALA A 98 -14.58 13.63 1.81
N LEU A 99 -14.56 12.31 2.02
CA LEU A 99 -13.98 11.70 3.22
C LEU A 99 -12.44 11.84 3.19
N GLY A 100 -11.87 12.32 4.31
CA GLY A 100 -10.43 12.39 4.47
C GLY A 100 -9.80 11.00 4.60
N THR A 101 -8.73 10.75 3.86
CA THR A 101 -7.99 9.46 3.88
C THR A 101 -7.13 9.26 5.12
N LYS A 102 -6.84 10.33 5.87
CA LYS A 102 -6.17 10.27 7.19
C LYS A 102 -7.20 10.57 8.28
N THR A 103 -7.33 9.65 9.23
CA THR A 103 -8.03 9.91 10.49
C THR A 103 -7.27 11.02 11.21
N LYS A 104 -7.84 12.23 11.28
CA LYS A 104 -7.37 13.27 12.19
C LYS A 104 -7.66 12.83 13.63
N LYS A 105 -6.91 11.85 14.14
CA LYS A 105 -6.78 11.68 15.59
C LYS A 105 -6.00 12.90 16.06
N LYS A 106 -6.71 13.83 16.69
CA LYS A 106 -6.21 15.08 17.27
C LYS A 106 -5.02 14.74 18.17
N GLY A 107 -3.80 14.83 17.63
CA GLY A 107 -2.57 14.62 18.37
C GLY A 107 -2.53 15.55 19.57
N GLY A 108 -2.37 14.95 20.76
CA GLY A 108 -2.32 15.62 22.05
C GLY A 108 -1.14 16.60 22.17
N GLY A 109 -1.36 17.84 21.75
CA GLY A 109 -0.36 18.91 21.80
C GLY A 109 -0.94 20.30 22.08
N LYS A 110 -2.03 20.40 22.85
CA LYS A 110 -2.59 21.72 23.25
C LYS A 110 -3.44 21.66 24.53
N LYS A 111 -2.90 21.14 25.64
CA LYS A 111 -3.55 21.22 26.97
C LYS A 111 -2.57 21.21 28.16
N LYS A 112 -1.36 21.78 28.01
CA LYS A 112 -0.41 22.01 29.12
C LYS A 112 -0.18 23.50 29.43
N LYS A 113 -1.17 24.35 29.18
CA LYS A 113 -1.14 25.78 29.54
C LYS A 113 -2.54 26.35 29.83
N ALA A 114 -3.31 25.68 30.68
CA ALA A 114 -4.53 26.23 31.30
C ALA A 114 -5.11 25.24 32.33
N LYS A 115 -4.55 25.20 33.54
CA LYS A 115 -5.29 24.88 34.78
C LYS A 115 -4.36 25.10 35.99
N LYS A 116 -4.16 26.37 36.32
CA LYS A 116 -3.76 26.85 37.64
C LYS A 116 -4.87 27.81 38.06
N ALA A 117 -5.94 27.27 38.63
CA ALA A 117 -7.00 27.96 39.39
C ALA A 117 -8.15 26.98 39.66
N GLY A 118 -8.57 26.88 40.92
CA GLY A 118 -9.90 26.36 41.29
C GLY A 118 -9.89 25.02 42.02
N GLU A 119 -9.53 25.07 43.30
CA GLU A 119 -9.82 24.08 44.32
C GLU A 119 -11.31 24.16 44.75
N LYS A 120 -11.85 23.04 45.26
CA LYS A 120 -13.14 22.81 45.95
C LYS A 120 -14.42 22.61 45.13
N ALA A 121 -14.82 21.35 44.97
CA ALA A 121 -16.00 20.77 45.63
C ALA A 121 -15.97 19.23 45.52
N GLU A 122 -15.87 18.58 46.67
CA GLU A 122 -16.18 17.17 47.01
C GLU A 122 -17.61 16.76 46.58
N ALA A 123 -18.07 15.52 46.57
CA ALA A 123 -17.57 14.15 46.60
C ALA A 123 -18.81 13.27 46.41
N ALA A 124 -18.71 12.17 45.67
CA ALA A 124 -19.56 10.99 45.85
C ALA A 124 -18.77 9.76 45.36
N THR A 125 -18.29 9.01 46.35
CA THR A 125 -17.83 7.61 46.37
C THR A 125 -18.89 6.67 45.77
N GLU A 126 -18.57 5.57 45.09
CA GLU A 126 -17.98 4.29 45.56
C GLU A 126 -17.18 3.65 44.40
N ALA A 127 -15.91 3.26 44.54
CA ALA A 127 -15.36 2.06 45.20
C ALA A 127 -15.59 0.73 44.41
N GLU A 128 -14.59 0.41 43.57
CA GLU A 128 -13.89 -0.88 43.27
C GLU A 128 -14.14 -2.07 44.27
N PRO A 129 -13.85 -3.37 43.98
CA PRO A 129 -12.63 -3.84 43.26
C PRO A 129 -12.64 -5.19 42.47
N MET A 130 -11.59 -5.38 41.67
CA MET A 130 -10.69 -6.56 41.48
C MET A 130 -11.25 -7.99 41.29
N ASP A 131 -10.72 -8.77 40.33
CA ASP A 131 -9.56 -9.66 40.56
C ASP A 131 -9.10 -10.48 39.31
N ALA A 132 -7.82 -10.87 39.38
CA ALA A 132 -7.14 -12.06 38.88
C ALA A 132 -6.96 -12.37 37.37
N THR A 133 -5.72 -12.14 36.95
CA THR A 133 -4.91 -13.01 36.08
C THR A 133 -5.02 -14.50 36.42
N THR A 134 -5.17 -15.37 35.40
CA THR A 134 -4.50 -16.68 35.37
C THR A 134 -4.11 -17.08 33.95
N ASN A 135 -2.79 -17.07 33.69
CA ASN A 135 -2.16 -17.98 32.73
C ASN A 135 -2.39 -19.42 33.19
N GLY A 136 -2.69 -20.32 32.26
CA GLY A 136 -2.77 -21.75 32.53
C GLY A 136 -2.71 -22.54 31.22
N ALA A 137 -1.50 -22.90 30.82
CA ALA A 137 -1.26 -23.95 29.84
C ALA A 137 -1.59 -25.32 30.47
N SER A 138 -2.19 -26.22 29.69
CA SER A 138 -2.13 -27.66 29.96
C SER A 138 -2.37 -28.45 28.67
N ASP A 139 -1.32 -29.17 28.27
CA ASP A 139 -1.32 -30.37 27.43
C ASP A 139 -2.41 -31.37 27.83
N ALA A 140 -3.06 -31.96 26.81
CA ALA A 140 -3.41 -33.38 26.71
C ALA A 140 -3.87 -33.69 25.28
#